data_AF-A0A2K9CXV6-F1
#
_entry.id   AF-A0A2K9CXV6-F1
#
_cell.length_a   1.000
_cell.length_b   1.000
_cell.length_c   1.000
_cell.angle_alpha   90.00
_cell.angle_beta   90.00
_cell.angle_gamma   90.00
#
_symmetry.space_group_name_H-M   'P 1'
#
loop_
_entity.id
_entity.type
_entity.pdbx_description
1 polymer ?
#
loop_
_entity_poly.entity_id
_entity_poly.type
_entity_poly.pdbx_seq_one_letter_code
_entity_poly.pdbx_strand_id
1 'polypeptide(L)'
;MSSLAMHSFVDQQIVLHQFTAKHSVQARAMLGWGREELARQAGVTVEALQQFESHGDVGDETRLALAFRLEAEGLVFFPGFAPGWGMSARRFGTLPTEPAAPSIISRLMGSTAASIDSSTPQPNGA
;
A
#
# COMPACT_ATOMS: atom_id res chain seq x y z
N MET A 1 -19.13 3.18 -34.97
CA MET A 1 -17.66 3.08 -35.16
C MET A 1 -17.03 3.24 -33.79
N SER A 2 -16.81 2.14 -33.07
CA SER A 2 -16.28 2.17 -31.71
C SER A 2 -14.76 2.07 -31.77
N SER A 3 -14.08 3.14 -31.40
CA SER A 3 -12.63 3.22 -31.28
C SER A 3 -12.17 2.25 -30.19
N LEU A 4 -11.56 1.14 -30.60
CA LEU A 4 -10.83 0.25 -29.72
C LEU A 4 -9.53 0.99 -29.35
N ALA A 5 -9.59 1.80 -28.29
CA ALA A 5 -8.38 2.32 -27.67
C ALA A 5 -7.61 1.09 -27.19
N MET A 6 -6.60 0.71 -27.97
CA MET A 6 -5.58 -0.26 -27.60
C MET A 6 -5.07 0.17 -26.23
N HIS A 7 -5.52 -0.54 -25.20
CA HIS A 7 -5.02 -0.40 -23.84
C HIS A 7 -3.56 -0.82 -23.91
N SER A 8 -2.69 0.16 -24.13
CA SER A 8 -1.25 0.02 -24.19
C SER A 8 -0.77 -0.54 -22.86
N PHE A 9 -0.75 -1.87 -22.77
CA PHE A 9 -0.11 -2.65 -21.71
C PHE A 9 1.42 -2.64 -21.89
N VAL A 10 1.95 -1.50 -22.32
CA VAL A 10 3.35 -1.30 -22.64
C VAL A 10 3.77 -0.07 -21.84
N ASP A 11 4.77 -0.29 -20.98
CA ASP A 11 5.65 0.72 -20.42
C ASP A 11 5.18 1.53 -19.19
N GLN A 12 4.87 0.85 -18.08
CA GLN A 12 5.43 1.29 -16.78
C GLN A 12 6.92 0.88 -16.71
N GLN A 13 7.64 1.23 -17.77
CA GLN A 13 9.06 1.08 -17.85
C GLN A 13 9.60 2.18 -16.94
N ILE A 14 10.01 1.82 -15.72
CA ILE A 14 11.00 2.64 -15.03
C ILE A 14 12.07 2.90 -16.09
N VAL A 15 12.20 4.16 -16.51
CA VAL A 15 13.31 4.54 -17.38
C VAL A 15 14.53 4.39 -16.50
N LEU A 16 15.11 3.19 -16.50
CA LEU A 16 16.18 2.75 -15.59
C LEU A 16 17.40 3.64 -15.60
N HIS A 17 17.60 4.34 -16.73
CA HIS A 17 18.60 5.37 -16.91
C HIS A 17 18.40 6.61 -16.01
N GLN A 18 17.28 6.69 -15.28
CA GLN A 18 16.89 7.82 -14.45
C GLN A 18 16.90 7.49 -12.95
N PHE A 19 16.91 6.21 -12.56
CA PHE A 19 16.99 5.83 -11.14
C PHE A 19 18.44 5.91 -10.65
N THR A 20 18.67 6.69 -9.60
CA THR A 20 20.02 7.01 -9.09
C THR A 20 20.16 6.63 -7.62
N ALA A 21 21.41 6.56 -7.15
CA ALA A 21 21.73 6.39 -5.73
C ALA A 21 21.01 7.43 -4.84
N LYS A 22 20.96 8.69 -5.29
CA LYS A 22 20.26 9.78 -4.58
C LYS A 22 18.76 9.51 -4.48
N HIS A 23 18.14 9.00 -5.54
CA HIS A 23 16.73 8.60 -5.51
C HIS A 23 16.46 7.53 -4.47
N SER A 24 17.31 6.50 -4.37
CA SER A 24 17.16 5.45 -3.36
C SER A 24 17.21 6.00 -1.93
N VAL A 25 18.21 6.83 -1.62
CA VAL A 25 18.34 7.44 -0.28
C VAL A 25 17.12 8.30 0.06
N GLN A 26 16.69 9.14 -0.88
CA GLN A 26 15.56 10.06 -0.68
C GLN A 26 14.22 9.31 -0.54
N ALA A 27 13.97 8.33 -1.40
CA ALA A 27 12.76 7.51 -1.36
C ALA A 27 12.66 6.72 -0.05
N ARG A 28 13.77 6.14 0.39
CA ARG A 28 13.85 5.43 1.66
C ARG A 28 13.55 6.36 2.85
N ALA A 29 14.04 7.59 2.82
CA ALA A 29 13.71 8.59 3.82
C ALA A 29 12.22 8.99 3.79
N MET A 30 11.61 9.11 2.61
CA MET A 30 10.16 9.39 2.46
C MET A 30 9.28 8.27 3.03
N LEU A 31 9.73 7.02 2.91
CA LEU A 31 9.04 5.83 3.43
C LEU A 31 9.36 5.53 4.90
N GLY A 32 10.31 6.24 5.50
CA GLY A 32 10.78 5.96 6.87
C GLY A 32 11.53 4.62 6.99
N TRP A 33 12.10 4.12 5.90
CA TRP A 33 12.77 2.81 5.87
C TRP A 33 14.26 2.88 6.23
N GLY A 34 14.76 1.83 6.89
CA GLY A 34 16.19 1.55 7.05
C GLY A 34 16.79 0.91 5.79
N ARG A 35 18.12 0.79 5.71
CA ARG A 35 18.76 0.10 4.57
C ARG A 35 18.43 -1.38 4.59
N GLU A 36 18.43 -1.96 5.78
CA GLU A 36 18.10 -3.36 6.05
C GLU A 36 16.68 -3.67 5.57
N GLU A 37 15.74 -2.76 5.83
CA GLU A 37 14.36 -2.91 5.41
C GLU A 37 14.21 -2.80 3.89
N LEU A 38 14.82 -1.80 3.25
CA LEU A 38 14.78 -1.68 1.79
C LEU A 38 15.44 -2.89 1.10
N ALA A 39 16.59 -3.34 1.59
CA ALA A 39 17.29 -4.50 1.05
C ALA A 39 16.42 -5.76 1.15
N ARG A 40 15.80 -5.99 2.31
CA ARG A 40 14.87 -7.10 2.54
C ARG A 40 13.65 -7.03 1.61
N GLN A 41 13.05 -5.86 1.45
CA GLN A 41 11.86 -5.65 0.61
C GLN A 41 12.18 -5.83 -0.88
N ALA A 42 13.36 -5.38 -1.32
CA ALA A 42 13.82 -5.49 -2.70
C ALA A 42 14.47 -6.85 -3.04
N GLY A 43 14.73 -7.70 -2.03
CA GLY A 43 15.38 -9.00 -2.24
C GLY A 43 16.85 -8.90 -2.62
N VAL A 44 17.54 -7.84 -2.19
CA VAL A 44 18.98 -7.61 -2.42
C VAL A 44 19.75 -7.67 -1.11
N THR A 45 21.08 -7.80 -1.18
CA THR A 45 21.91 -7.74 0.02
C THR A 45 22.05 -6.30 0.52
N VAL A 46 22.27 -6.13 1.83
CA VAL A 46 22.46 -4.80 2.43
C VAL A 46 23.75 -4.17 1.90
N GLU A 47 24.77 -4.98 1.65
CA GLU A 47 26.04 -4.55 1.06
C GLU A 47 25.85 -4.03 -0.36
N ALA A 48 25.03 -4.69 -1.19
CA ALA A 48 24.74 -4.24 -2.55
C ALA A 48 23.97 -2.93 -2.55
N LEU A 49 22.99 -2.76 -1.64
CA LEU A 49 22.28 -1.50 -1.46
C LEU A 49 23.23 -0.39 -0.97
N GLN A 50 24.10 -0.68 0.01
CA GLN A 50 25.07 0.30 0.52
C GLN A 50 26.05 0.73 -0.58
N GLN A 51 26.55 -0.23 -1.36
CA GLN A 51 27.44 0.03 -2.49
C GLN A 51 26.75 0.92 -3.51
N PHE A 52 25.50 0.60 -3.87
CA PHE A 52 24.69 1.42 -4.77
C PHE A 52 24.48 2.86 -4.24
N GLU A 53 24.04 3.01 -2.99
CA GLU A 53 23.84 4.32 -2.35
C GLU A 53 25.15 5.14 -2.26
N SER A 54 26.30 4.48 -2.20
CA SER A 54 27.63 5.10 -2.14
C SER A 54 28.22 5.44 -3.52
N HIS A 55 27.40 5.42 -4.58
CA HIS A 55 27.83 5.60 -5.98
C HIS A 55 28.82 4.53 -6.49
N GLY A 56 28.86 3.37 -5.82
CA GLY A 56 29.58 2.21 -6.30
C GLY A 56 28.89 1.57 -7.50
N ASP A 57 29.68 0.86 -8.31
CA ASP A 57 29.15 0.07 -9.41
C ASP A 57 28.45 -1.19 -8.86
N VAL A 58 27.24 -1.43 -9.32
CA VAL A 58 26.40 -2.58 -8.95
C VAL A 58 25.71 -3.10 -10.20
N GLY A 59 25.42 -4.39 -10.24
CA GLY A 59 24.68 -4.99 -11.35
C GLY A 59 23.34 -4.30 -11.59
N ASP A 60 22.94 -4.20 -12.85
CA ASP A 60 21.68 -3.58 -13.25
C ASP A 60 20.48 -4.26 -12.58
N GLU A 61 20.57 -5.55 -12.27
CA GLU A 61 19.56 -6.32 -11.54
C GLU A 61 19.29 -5.76 -10.15
N THR A 62 20.34 -5.33 -9.43
CA THR A 62 20.20 -4.71 -8.10
C THR A 62 19.50 -3.36 -8.25
N ARG A 63 19.90 -2.57 -9.24
CA ARG A 63 19.31 -1.25 -9.51
C ARG A 63 17.82 -1.37 -9.87
N LEU A 64 17.49 -2.33 -10.74
CA LEU A 64 16.13 -2.69 -11.14
C LEU A 64 15.27 -3.05 -9.93
N ALA A 65 15.74 -4.00 -9.10
CA ALA A 65 15.01 -4.48 -7.94
C ALA A 65 14.67 -3.34 -6.97
N LEU A 66 15.64 -2.45 -6.70
CA LEU A 66 15.44 -1.28 -5.85
C LEU A 66 14.42 -0.31 -6.45
N ALA A 67 14.53 -0.01 -7.75
CA ALA A 67 13.64 0.94 -8.41
C ALA A 67 12.19 0.43 -8.42
N PHE A 68 11.96 -0.83 -8.80
CA PHE A 68 10.63 -1.44 -8.82
C PHE A 68 10.02 -1.55 -7.43
N ARG A 69 10.81 -1.91 -6.42
CA ARG A 69 10.28 -2.01 -5.05
C ARG A 69 9.79 -0.66 -4.53
N LEU A 70 10.48 0.42 -4.86
CA LEU A 70 10.09 1.77 -4.46
C LEU A 70 8.93 2.29 -5.32
N GLU A 71 8.87 1.99 -6.62
CA GLU A 71 7.72 2.32 -7.46
C GLU A 71 6.45 1.60 -6.98
N ALA A 72 6.57 0.37 -6.48
CA ALA A 72 5.45 -0.38 -5.90
C ALA A 72 4.84 0.30 -4.66
N GLU A 73 5.60 1.15 -3.96
CA GLU A 73 5.08 2.02 -2.89
C GLU A 73 4.36 3.28 -3.42
N GLY A 74 4.31 3.45 -4.75
CA GLY A 74 3.69 4.58 -5.42
C GLY A 74 4.66 5.76 -5.64
N LEU A 75 5.96 5.56 -5.49
CA LEU A 75 6.96 6.58 -5.79
C LEU A 75 7.25 6.67 -7.29
N VAL A 76 7.51 7.88 -7.77
CA VAL A 76 7.91 8.16 -9.15
C VAL A 76 9.24 8.90 -9.17
N PHE A 77 10.07 8.59 -10.17
CA PHE A 77 11.44 9.11 -10.27
C PHE A 77 11.62 9.90 -11.56
N PHE A 78 12.11 11.14 -11.44
CA PHE A 78 12.42 12.01 -12.58
C PHE A 78 13.87 12.49 -12.50
N PRO A 79 14.64 12.52 -13.61
CA PRO A 79 16.02 12.99 -13.62
C PRO A 79 16.15 14.40 -13.09
N GLY A 80 17.06 14.59 -12.14
CA GLY A 80 17.36 15.92 -11.58
C GLY A 80 16.36 16.39 -10.53
N PHE A 81 15.33 15.61 -10.18
CA PHE A 81 14.36 15.94 -9.13
C PHE A 81 14.41 14.90 -8.01
N ALA A 82 13.98 15.28 -6.81
CA ALA A 82 13.75 14.30 -5.75
C ALA A 82 12.58 13.37 -6.12
N PRO A 83 12.50 12.15 -5.56
CA PRO A 83 11.36 11.26 -5.75
C PRO A 83 10.04 11.96 -5.38
N GLY A 84 9.02 11.72 -6.18
CA GLY A 84 7.67 12.25 -5.96
C GLY A 84 6.67 11.13 -5.66
N TRP A 85 5.51 11.50 -5.11
CA TRP A 85 4.38 10.58 -5.01
C TRP A 85 3.60 10.58 -6.33
N GLY A 86 3.42 9.41 -6.94
CA GLY A 86 2.58 9.26 -8.12
C GLY A 86 1.11 9.55 -7.82
N MET A 87 0.34 9.92 -8.84
CA MET A 87 -1.07 10.32 -8.69
C MET A 87 -1.99 9.21 -8.15
N SER A 88 -1.55 7.94 -8.19
CA SER A 88 -2.27 6.78 -7.64
C SER A 88 -1.84 6.36 -6.23
N ALA A 89 -0.94 7.08 -5.55
CA ALA A 89 -0.53 6.75 -4.17
C ALA A 89 -1.67 6.91 -3.13
N ARG A 90 -2.86 7.38 -3.54
CA ARG A 90 -4.08 7.17 -2.77
C ARG A 90 -4.44 5.68 -2.83
N ARG A 91 -4.04 4.93 -1.80
CA ARG A 91 -4.54 3.61 -1.34
C ARG A 91 -3.50 2.48 -1.28
N PHE A 92 -2.40 2.68 -0.57
CA PHE A 92 -1.83 1.58 0.24
C PHE A 92 -1.64 2.04 1.69
N GLY A 93 -2.61 2.80 2.20
CA GLY A 93 -2.85 2.77 3.63
C GLY A 93 -3.24 1.34 3.98
N THR A 94 -2.35 0.63 4.67
CA THR A 94 -2.71 -0.48 5.53
C THR A 94 -3.87 0.01 6.37
N LEU A 95 -5.09 -0.40 6.02
CA LEU A 95 -6.18 -0.30 6.96
C LEU A 95 -5.75 -1.17 8.15
N PRO A 96 -5.80 -0.68 9.39
CA PRO A 96 -5.81 -1.60 10.52
C PRO A 96 -6.96 -2.58 10.24
N THR A 97 -6.68 -3.88 10.33
CA THR A 97 -7.72 -4.90 10.42
C THR A 97 -8.51 -4.63 11.70
N GLU A 98 -9.43 -3.67 11.64
CA GLU A 98 -10.54 -3.59 12.57
C GLU A 98 -11.58 -4.60 12.06
N PRO A 99 -11.94 -5.64 12.84
CA PRO A 99 -13.00 -6.54 12.44
C PRO A 99 -14.26 -5.70 12.26
N ALA A 100 -14.82 -5.75 11.04
CA ALA A 100 -16.01 -5.03 10.62
C ALA A 100 -17.06 -4.99 11.74
N ALA A 101 -17.18 -3.83 12.40
CA ALA A 101 -18.31 -3.60 13.29
C ALA A 101 -19.59 -3.70 12.44
N PRO A 102 -20.59 -4.50 12.85
CA PRO A 102 -21.78 -4.72 12.05
C PRO A 102 -22.50 -3.40 11.81
N SER A 103 -22.91 -3.19 10.56
CA SER A 103 -23.59 -1.97 10.12
C SER A 103 -24.84 -1.72 10.96
N ILE A 104 -25.19 -0.45 11.12
CA ILE A 104 -26.36 0.02 11.89
C ILE A 104 -27.65 -0.69 11.44
N ILE A 105 -27.74 -1.05 10.16
CA ILE A 105 -28.89 -1.79 9.59
C ILE A 105 -28.98 -3.21 10.17
N SER A 106 -27.84 -3.86 10.46
CA SER A 106 -27.80 -5.19 11.07
C SER A 106 -28.25 -5.21 12.53
N ARG A 107 -28.20 -4.07 13.23
CA ARG A 107 -28.71 -3.94 14.61
C ARG A 107 -30.23 -3.73 14.65
N LEU A 108 -30.82 -3.16 13.60
CA LEU A 108 -32.25 -2.85 13.57
C LEU A 108 -33.13 -4.09 13.28
N MET A 109 -32.58 -5.12 12.63
CA MET A 109 -33.32 -6.31 12.21
C MET A 109 -33.22 -7.51 13.19
N GLY A 110 -32.47 -7.38 14.29
CA GLY A 110 -32.18 -8.49 15.22
C GLY A 110 -32.98 -8.53 16.53
N SER A 111 -33.87 -7.57 16.78
CA SER A 111 -34.54 -7.41 18.09
C SER A 111 -35.99 -7.91 18.15
N THR A 112 -36.30 -9.09 17.62
CA THR A 112 -37.58 -9.78 17.90
C THR A 112 -37.38 -11.24 18.27
N ALA A 113 -36.68 -11.49 19.38
CA ALA A 113 -36.72 -12.79 20.06
C ALA A 113 -36.51 -12.58 21.56
N ALA A 114 -37.58 -12.19 22.26
CA ALA A 114 -37.63 -12.29 23.72
C ALA A 114 -39.09 -12.54 24.16
N SER A 115 -39.33 -13.80 24.53
CA SER A 115 -40.33 -14.33 25.44
C SER A 115 -41.72 -13.70 25.46
N ILE A 116 -42.65 -14.38 24.77
CA ILE A 116 -44.00 -14.54 25.29
C ILE A 116 -43.93 -15.57 26.43
N ASP A 117 -43.87 -15.11 27.68
CA ASP A 117 -44.36 -15.93 28.79
C ASP A 117 -45.52 -15.22 29.49
N SER A 118 -46.66 -15.88 29.32
CA SER A 118 -47.94 -15.80 30.00
C SER A 118 -47.93 -15.14 31.38
N SER A 119 -48.74 -14.10 31.57
CA SER A 119 -49.23 -13.68 32.89
C SER A 119 -50.76 -13.66 32.87
N THR A 120 -51.35 -14.63 33.58
CA THR A 120 -52.79 -14.76 33.86
C THR A 120 -53.28 -13.60 34.74
N PRO A 121 -54.51 -13.09 34.55
CA PRO A 121 -55.04 -12.00 35.34
C PRO A 121 -55.78 -12.53 36.57
N GLN A 122 -55.57 -11.91 37.73
CA GLN A 122 -56.48 -12.06 38.87
C GLN A 122 -56.68 -10.69 39.56
N PRO A 123 -57.89 -10.10 39.52
CA PRO A 123 -58.20 -8.87 40.22
C PRO A 123 -58.82 -9.17 41.60
N ASN A 124 -58.44 -8.43 42.64
CA ASN A 124 -59.21 -8.37 43.89
C ASN A 124 -59.04 -7.00 44.57
N GLY A 125 -60.18 -6.38 44.88
CA GLY A 125 -60.35 -5.14 45.66
C GLY A 125 -60.89 -3.99 44.81
N ALA A 126 -62.13 -3.49 44.95
CA ALA A 126 -63.09 -3.57 46.05
C ALA A 126 -64.53 -3.47 45.54
#